data_AF-A0A1Z4JIK0-F1
#
_entry.id   AF-A0A1Z4JIK0-F1
#
_cell.length_a   1.000
_cell.length_b   1.000
_cell.length_c   1.000
_cell.angle_alpha   90.00
_cell.angle_beta   90.00
_cell.angle_gamma   90.00
#
_symmetry.space_group_name_H-M   'P 1'
#
loop_
_entity.id
_entity.type
_entity.pdbx_description
1 polymer ?
#
loop_
_entity_poly.entity_id
_entity_poly.type
_entity_poly.pdbx_seq_one_letter_code
_entity_poly.pdbx_strand_id
1 'polypeptide(L)'
;MSITQKEVVEYLLDLTLRHKLVEQAMASCDCWFTNNGGEIDGWIPQDLEKQFFSHTLVFQRSDWDLIYVDTRLKLLASNGREIGHYRLISTLDGQIDDDYLVLELSKDDWENDRVVTVCII
;
A
#
# COMPACT_ATOMS: atom_id res chain seq x y z
N MET A 1 11.09 29.40 5.65
CA MET A 1 11.92 28.21 5.39
C MET A 1 11.12 27.31 4.46
N SER A 2 11.59 27.04 3.25
CA SER A 2 10.91 26.17 2.29
C SER A 2 11.52 24.78 2.32
N ILE A 3 10.71 23.75 2.52
CA ILE A 3 11.12 22.36 2.34
C ILE A 3 11.21 22.08 0.83
N THR A 4 12.27 21.40 0.43
CA THR A 4 12.49 20.94 -0.93
C THR A 4 11.80 19.59 -1.16
N GLN A 5 11.48 19.28 -2.42
CA GLN A 5 10.94 17.96 -2.78
C GLN A 5 11.86 16.83 -2.31
N LYS A 6 13.19 17.00 -2.46
CA LYS A 6 14.18 16.02 -2.04
C LYS A 6 14.09 15.69 -0.54
N GLU A 7 13.95 16.71 0.31
CA GLU A 7 13.83 16.50 1.76
C GLU A 7 12.55 15.74 2.13
N VAL A 8 11.44 15.96 1.41
CA VAL A 8 10.21 15.17 1.61
C VAL A 8 10.42 13.71 1.24
N VAL A 9 11.12 13.45 0.14
CA VAL A 9 11.43 12.08 -0.31
C VAL A 9 12.34 11.37 0.69
N GLU A 10 13.42 12.02 1.12
CA GLU A 10 14.35 11.45 2.10
C GLU A 10 13.65 11.16 3.43
N TYR A 11 12.76 12.05 3.88
CA TYR A 11 11.93 11.82 5.06
C TYR A 11 11.00 10.61 4.90
N LEU A 12 10.30 10.50 3.76
CA LEU A 12 9.40 9.37 3.50
C LEU A 12 10.17 8.05 3.48
N LEU A 13 11.33 7.99 2.83
CA LEU A 13 12.17 6.79 2.79
C LEU A 13 12.67 6.38 4.17
N ASP A 14 13.15 7.34 4.96
CA ASP A 14 13.63 7.07 6.33
C ASP A 14 12.49 6.57 7.23
N LEU A 15 11.30 7.18 7.13
CA LEU A 15 10.11 6.76 7.85
C LEU A 15 9.71 5.33 7.47
N THR A 16 9.57 5.03 6.17
CA THR A 16 9.09 3.72 5.73
C THR A 16 10.07 2.61 6.11
N LEU A 17 11.38 2.88 6.07
CA LEU A 17 12.43 1.96 6.50
C LEU A 17 12.45 1.78 8.03
N ARG A 18 12.38 2.86 8.80
CA ARG A 18 12.40 2.82 10.27
C ARG A 18 11.23 2.00 10.82
N HIS A 19 10.06 2.17 10.21
CA HIS A 19 8.84 1.48 10.61
C HIS A 19 8.63 0.14 9.89
N LYS A 20 9.50 -0.23 8.94
CA LYS A 20 9.43 -1.49 8.17
C LYS A 20 8.09 -1.69 7.49
N LEU A 21 7.58 -0.63 6.86
CA LEU A 21 6.20 -0.60 6.35
C LEU A 21 5.96 -1.62 5.22
N VAL A 22 6.99 -1.96 4.44
CA VAL A 22 6.89 -3.01 3.42
C VAL A 22 6.69 -4.38 4.06
N GLU A 23 7.50 -4.72 5.07
CA GLU A 23 7.37 -5.99 5.78
C GLU A 23 6.05 -6.09 6.55
N GLN A 24 5.60 -4.98 7.15
CA GLN A 24 4.28 -4.90 7.77
C GLN A 24 3.17 -5.14 6.74
N ALA A 25 3.25 -4.51 5.57
CA ALA A 25 2.24 -4.69 4.53
C ALA A 25 2.22 -6.14 4.03
N MET A 26 3.38 -6.79 3.87
CA MET A 26 3.46 -8.19 3.48
C MET A 26 2.81 -9.12 4.50
N ALA A 27 3.07 -8.89 5.80
CA ALA A 27 2.53 -9.68 6.89
C ALA A 27 1.02 -9.46 7.06
N SER A 28 0.56 -8.22 7.05
CA SER A 28 -0.87 -7.88 7.17
C SER A 28 -1.68 -8.42 5.98
N CYS A 29 -1.10 -8.41 4.77
CA CYS A 29 -1.71 -9.07 3.61
C CYS A 29 -1.90 -10.59 3.84
N ASP A 30 -0.95 -11.29 4.48
CA ASP A 30 -1.14 -12.71 4.84
C ASP A 30 -2.19 -12.92 5.93
N CYS A 31 -2.26 -12.00 6.89
CA CYS A 31 -3.29 -12.00 7.91
C CYS A 31 -4.70 -11.86 7.30
N TRP A 32 -4.87 -11.09 6.22
CA TRP A 32 -6.14 -10.99 5.52
C TRP A 32 -6.67 -12.34 5.05
N PHE A 33 -5.85 -13.13 4.35
CA PHE A 33 -6.25 -14.47 3.94
C PHE A 33 -6.53 -15.37 5.14
N THR A 34 -5.66 -15.34 6.17
CA THR A 34 -5.86 -16.14 7.39
C THR A 34 -7.20 -15.83 8.06
N ASN A 35 -7.55 -14.55 8.19
CA ASN A 35 -8.80 -14.08 8.80
C ASN A 35 -10.04 -14.41 7.95
N ASN A 36 -9.88 -14.62 6.65
CA ASN A 36 -10.93 -15.00 5.72
C ASN A 36 -10.97 -16.52 5.43
N GLY A 37 -10.39 -17.35 6.30
CA GLY A 37 -10.47 -18.81 6.19
C GLY A 37 -9.39 -19.44 5.30
N GLY A 38 -8.35 -18.68 4.95
CA GLY A 38 -7.19 -19.11 4.18
C GLY A 38 -7.30 -18.91 2.67
N GLU A 39 -8.46 -18.47 2.18
CA GLU A 39 -8.76 -18.30 0.75
C GLU A 39 -9.67 -17.08 0.56
N ILE A 40 -9.41 -16.28 -0.49
CA ILE A 40 -10.26 -15.16 -0.89
C ILE A 40 -10.44 -15.24 -2.41
N ASP A 41 -11.68 -15.32 -2.88
CA ASP A 41 -12.04 -15.40 -4.30
C ASP A 41 -11.27 -16.47 -5.10
N GLY A 42 -11.05 -17.66 -4.51
CA GLY A 42 -10.31 -18.75 -5.14
C GLY A 42 -8.79 -18.66 -5.05
N TRP A 43 -8.25 -17.61 -4.42
CA TRP A 43 -6.82 -17.41 -4.24
C TRP A 43 -6.39 -17.74 -2.81
N ILE A 44 -5.31 -18.52 -2.69
CA ILE A 44 -4.61 -18.75 -1.43
C ILE A 44 -3.29 -17.96 -1.41
N PRO A 45 -2.76 -17.56 -0.24
CA PRO A 45 -1.53 -16.78 -0.13
C PRO A 45 -0.34 -17.38 -0.88
N GLN A 46 -0.22 -18.71 -0.87
CA GLN A 46 0.93 -19.43 -1.43
C GLN A 46 0.96 -19.38 -2.96
N ASP A 47 -0.17 -19.09 -3.61
CA ASP A 47 -0.27 -18.98 -5.06
C ASP A 47 0.05 -17.57 -5.56
N LEU A 48 0.28 -16.63 -4.63
CA LEU A 48 0.47 -15.22 -4.91
C LEU A 48 1.90 -14.76 -4.64
N GLU A 49 2.48 -14.08 -5.61
CA GLU A 49 3.65 -13.24 -5.40
C GLU A 49 3.21 -11.83 -4.98
N LYS A 50 3.71 -11.38 -3.83
CA LYS A 50 3.53 -10.02 -3.32
C LYS A 50 4.73 -9.18 -3.70
N GLN A 51 4.52 -8.17 -4.54
CA GLN A 51 5.58 -7.25 -4.96
C GLN A 51 5.34 -5.86 -4.39
N PHE A 52 6.35 -5.28 -3.73
CA PHE A 52 6.29 -3.86 -3.37
C PHE A 52 6.13 -3.01 -4.63
N PHE A 53 5.16 -2.08 -4.60
CA PHE A 53 4.90 -1.18 -5.71
C PHE A 53 5.25 0.27 -5.40
N SER A 54 4.75 0.80 -4.28
CA SER A 54 4.94 2.22 -3.96
C SER A 54 4.72 2.53 -2.49
N HIS A 55 5.39 3.59 -2.03
CA HIS A 55 4.92 4.39 -0.89
C HIS A 55 4.37 5.71 -1.41
N THR A 56 3.19 6.12 -0.93
CA THR A 56 2.58 7.41 -1.26
C THR A 56 2.32 8.17 0.02
N LEU A 57 2.85 9.39 0.11
CA LEU A 57 2.49 10.33 1.18
C LEU A 57 1.23 11.09 0.75
N VAL A 58 0.14 10.91 1.49
CA VAL A 58 -1.18 11.48 1.16
C VAL A 58 -1.52 12.61 2.11
N PHE A 59 -2.08 13.69 1.55
CA PHE A 59 -2.57 14.86 2.27
C PHE A 59 -4.05 15.08 1.93
N GLN A 60 -4.95 15.01 2.91
CA GLN A 60 -6.35 15.35 2.67
C GLN A 60 -6.58 16.87 2.85
N ARG A 61 -7.08 17.52 1.79
CA ARG A 61 -7.12 18.99 1.68
C ARG A 61 -8.10 19.68 2.66
N SER A 62 -9.03 18.94 3.27
CA SER A 62 -10.00 19.49 4.22
C SER A 62 -9.43 19.60 5.63
N ASP A 63 -8.55 18.68 6.02
CA ASP A 63 -8.05 18.53 7.37
C ASP A 63 -6.59 18.09 7.31
N TRP A 64 -5.65 19.01 7.60
CA TRP A 64 -4.22 18.69 7.72
C TRP A 64 -3.92 17.65 8.81
N ASP A 65 -4.93 17.23 9.57
CA ASP A 65 -4.87 16.18 10.58
C ASP A 65 -4.85 14.76 9.97
N LEU A 66 -5.16 14.62 8.66
CA LEU A 66 -5.09 13.36 7.93
C LEU A 66 -3.92 13.40 6.93
N ILE A 67 -2.72 13.20 7.47
CA ILE A 67 -1.49 12.91 6.71
C ILE A 67 -1.09 11.47 7.00
N TYR A 68 -0.99 10.66 5.96
CA TYR A 68 -0.68 9.24 6.09
C TYR A 68 0.23 8.74 4.97
N VAL A 69 0.88 7.62 5.23
CA VAL A 69 1.66 6.86 4.26
C VAL A 69 0.84 5.66 3.82
N ASP A 70 0.56 5.61 2.52
CA ASP A 70 0.00 4.45 1.84
C ASP A 70 1.13 3.58 1.31
N THR A 71 1.23 2.35 1.81
CA THR A 71 2.14 1.33 1.31
C THR A 71 1.36 0.33 0.46
N ARG A 72 1.68 0.28 -0.84
CA ARG A 72 0.97 -0.57 -1.80
C ARG A 72 1.81 -1.76 -2.24
N LEU A 73 1.19 -2.94 -2.19
CA LEU A 73 1.70 -4.17 -2.77
C LEU A 73 0.87 -4.55 -4.00
N LYS A 74 1.53 -5.03 -5.04
CA LYS A 74 0.89 -5.75 -6.14
C LYS A 74 0.76 -7.23 -5.79
N LEU A 75 -0.35 -7.83 -6.21
CA LEU A 75 -0.60 -9.26 -6.08
C LEU A 75 -0.56 -9.88 -7.46
N LEU A 76 0.40 -10.77 -7.67
CA LEU A 76 0.66 -11.43 -8.94
C LEU A 76 0.35 -12.92 -8.80
N ALA A 77 -0.38 -13.49 -9.74
CA ALA A 77 -0.50 -14.94 -9.87
C ALA A 77 0.83 -15.55 -10.35
N SER A 78 0.98 -16.87 -10.21
CA SER A 78 2.18 -17.63 -10.62
C SER A 78 2.64 -17.43 -12.07
N ASN A 79 1.74 -17.01 -12.98
CA ASN A 79 2.06 -16.67 -14.36
C ASN A 79 2.50 -15.21 -14.57
N GLY A 80 2.71 -14.45 -13.49
CA GLY A 80 3.06 -13.03 -13.48
C GLY A 80 1.89 -12.09 -13.76
N ARG A 81 0.65 -12.59 -13.89
CA ARG A 81 -0.53 -11.74 -14.09
C ARG A 81 -0.89 -11.04 -12.78
N GLU A 82 -0.99 -9.71 -12.80
CA GLU A 82 -1.56 -8.93 -11.70
C GLU A 82 -3.05 -9.24 -11.53
N ILE A 83 -3.43 -9.64 -10.32
CA ILE A 83 -4.81 -10.03 -9.98
C ILE A 83 -5.47 -9.06 -9.00
N GLY A 84 -4.69 -8.14 -8.44
CA GLY A 84 -5.14 -7.25 -7.38
C GLY A 84 -3.99 -6.50 -6.72
N HIS A 85 -4.34 -5.78 -5.66
CA HIS A 85 -3.38 -5.06 -4.85
C HIS A 85 -3.82 -5.02 -3.39
N TYR A 86 -2.85 -4.80 -2.52
CA TYR A 86 -3.05 -4.62 -1.10
C TYR A 86 -2.51 -3.25 -0.69
N ARG A 87 -3.22 -2.55 0.19
CA ARG A 87 -2.84 -1.23 0.72
C ARG A 87 -2.77 -1.29 2.24
N LEU A 88 -1.67 -0.79 2.79
CA LEU A 88 -1.48 -0.56 4.22
C LEU A 88 -1.40 0.95 4.46
N ILE A 89 -2.33 1.48 5.23
CA ILE A 89 -2.40 2.89 5.60
C ILE A 89 -1.79 3.06 6.99
N SER A 90 -0.81 3.95 7.09
CA SER A 90 -0.12 4.23 8.35
C SER A 90 0.02 5.73 8.61
N THR A 91 -0.03 6.12 9.88
CA THR A 91 0.29 7.47 10.33
C THR A 91 1.80 7.74 10.23
N LEU A 92 2.21 9.00 10.39
CA LEU A 92 3.63 9.39 10.27
C LEU A 92 4.55 8.83 11.38
N ASP A 93 3.97 8.38 12.49
CA ASP A 93 4.69 7.66 13.55
C ASP A 93 4.69 6.13 13.34
N GLY A 94 4.15 5.66 12.21
CA GLY A 94 4.15 4.27 11.77
C GLY A 94 3.10 3.39 12.45
N GLN A 95 2.09 3.96 13.10
CA GLN A 95 0.91 3.19 13.52
C GLN A 95 0.09 2.83 12.29
N ILE A 96 -0.38 1.58 12.24
CA ILE A 96 -1.30 1.13 11.20
C ILE A 96 -2.69 1.66 11.56
N ASP A 97 -3.28 2.43 10.64
CA ASP A 97 -4.61 3.01 10.82
C ASP A 97 -5.69 2.15 10.14
N ASP A 98 -5.41 1.72 8.91
CA ASP A 98 -6.34 0.90 8.12
C ASP A 98 -5.58 0.06 7.07
N ASP A 99 -6.24 -0.96 6.56
CA ASP A 99 -5.73 -1.78 5.47
C ASP A 99 -6.84 -2.42 4.65
N TYR A 100 -6.58 -2.69 3.38
CA TYR A 100 -7.54 -3.40 2.55
C TYR A 100 -6.91 -4.12 1.37
N LEU A 101 -7.58 -5.21 1.02
CA LEU A 101 -7.25 -6.09 -0.09
C LEU A 101 -8.28 -5.89 -1.21
N VAL A 102 -7.80 -5.70 -2.43
CA VAL A 102 -8.64 -5.63 -3.63
C VAL A 102 -8.20 -6.74 -4.58
N LEU A 103 -9.11 -7.68 -4.85
CA LEU A 103 -8.97 -8.73 -5.86
C LEU A 103 -9.98 -8.48 -6.99
N GLU A 104 -9.67 -8.99 -8.18
CA GLU A 104 -10.49 -8.83 -9.39
C GLU A 104 -10.65 -7.37 -9.86
N LEU A 105 -9.59 -6.85 -10.47
CA LEU A 105 -9.63 -5.55 -11.14
C LEU A 105 -10.62 -5.58 -12.32
N SER A 106 -11.78 -4.94 -12.17
CA SER A 106 -12.48 -4.44 -13.34
C SER A 106 -11.62 -3.34 -13.98
N LYS A 107 -11.67 -3.17 -15.30
CA LYS A 107 -10.89 -2.13 -16.00
C LYS A 107 -11.17 -0.71 -15.50
N ASP A 108 -12.30 -0.50 -14.82
CA ASP A 108 -12.81 0.82 -14.42
C ASP A 108 -12.24 1.30 -13.06
N ASP A 109 -11.63 0.42 -12.27
CA ASP A 109 -11.12 0.76 -10.93
C ASP A 109 -9.79 1.54 -10.97
N TRP A 110 -9.11 1.58 -12.12
CA TRP A 110 -7.83 2.29 -12.29
C TRP A 110 -7.99 3.80 -12.51
N GLU A 111 -9.10 4.26 -13.10
CA GLU A 111 -9.22 5.66 -13.53
C GLU A 111 -9.70 6.61 -12.42
N ASN A 112 -10.25 6.08 -11.32
CA ASN A 112 -10.79 6.86 -10.21
C ASN A 112 -9.79 7.19 -9.11
N ASP A 113 -8.59 6.59 -9.12
CA ASP A 113 -7.54 6.79 -8.09
C ASP A 113 -6.68 8.04 -8.38
N ARG A 114 -7.28 9.12 -8.90
CA ARG A 114 -6.63 10.43 -9.13
C ARG A 114 -6.38 11.18 -7.81
N VAL A 115 -5.72 10.51 -6.88
CA VAL A 115 -4.97 11.18 -5.82
C VAL A 115 -3.69 11.72 -6.47
N VAL A 116 -3.20 12.86 -5.99
CA VAL A 116 -1.89 13.37 -6.42
C VAL A 116 -0.84 12.39 -5.90
N THR A 117 -0.51 11.39 -6.70
CA THR A 117 0.48 10.38 -6.36
C THR A 117 1.87 10.94 -6.60
N VAL A 118 2.64 11.09 -5.52
CA VAL A 118 4.09 11.17 -5.65
C VAL A 118 4.61 9.74 -5.76
N CYS A 119 4.54 9.17 -6.97
CA CYS A 119 5.17 7.88 -7.26
C CYS A 119 6.69 8.06 -7.27
N ILE A 120 7.40 7.33 -6.43
CA ILE A 120 8.87 7.28 -6.47
C ILE A 120 9.24 5.82 -6.74
N ILE A 121 9.75 5.56 -7.95
CA ILE A 121 10.32 4.28 -8.39
C ILE A 121 11.82 4.30 -8.07
#